data_AF-A0A1A8RWJ8-F1
#
_entry.id   AF-A0A1A8RWJ8-F1
#
_cell.length_a   1.000
_cell.length_b   1.000
_cell.length_c   1.000
_cell.angle_alpha   90.00
_cell.angle_beta   90.00
_cell.angle_gamma   90.00
#
_symmetry.space_group_name_H-M   'P 1'
#
loop_
_entity.id
_entity.type
_entity.pdbx_description
1 polymer ?
#
loop_
_entity_poly.entity_id
_entity_poly.type
_entity_poly.pdbx_seq_one_letter_code
_entity_poly.pdbx_strand_id
1 'polypeptide(L)'
;ALQQGNISITVCHGGDPIPKSPFSISVAPPLDLNKVKVQGLNNKVDVGKDQEFSVNTQGAGGQGKLDVKITSPSHHLIPCKLESVTAGEVQKVKYVPPEEGLYQV
;
A
#
# COMPACT_ATOMS: atom_id res chain seq x y z
N ALA A 1 15.63 -14.15 -15.99
CA ALA A 1 15.47 -12.91 -15.20
C ALA A 1 14.05 -12.39 -15.41
N LEU A 2 13.34 -12.01 -14.36
CA LEU A 2 12.01 -11.40 -14.49
C LEU A 2 12.19 -9.94 -14.96
N GLN A 3 11.82 -9.66 -16.21
CA GLN A 3 11.93 -8.32 -16.80
C GLN A 3 10.76 -7.45 -16.30
N GLN A 4 11.07 -6.40 -15.55
CA GLN A 4 10.11 -5.38 -15.13
C GLN A 4 10.01 -4.30 -16.22
N GLY A 5 8.84 -3.67 -16.37
CA GLY A 5 8.63 -2.57 -17.32
C GLY A 5 7.59 -2.86 -18.39
N ASN A 6 7.55 -1.99 -19.40
CA ASN A 6 6.57 -2.08 -20.49
C ASN A 6 7.03 -3.11 -21.52
N ILE A 7 6.26 -4.18 -21.65
CA ILE A 7 6.48 -5.27 -22.60
C ILE A 7 5.42 -5.13 -23.70
N SER A 8 5.87 -5.19 -24.95
CA SER A 8 4.98 -5.16 -26.10
C SER A 8 4.93 -6.55 -26.72
N ILE A 9 3.76 -7.18 -26.72
CA ILE A 9 3.54 -8.51 -27.32
C ILE A 9 2.89 -8.31 -28.69
N THR A 10 3.63 -8.64 -29.74
CA THR A 10 3.13 -8.62 -31.11
C THR A 10 2.61 -10.02 -31.46
N VAL A 11 1.33 -10.12 -31.77
CA VAL A 11 0.70 -11.34 -32.28
C VAL A 11 0.46 -11.17 -33.79
N CYS A 12 0.99 -12.10 -34.59
CA CYS A 12 0.85 -12.11 -36.05
C CYS A 12 0.16 -13.39 -36.53
N HIS A 13 -0.63 -13.29 -37.59
CA HIS A 13 -1.21 -14.41 -38.31
C HIS A 13 -0.82 -14.30 -39.78
N GLY A 14 -0.12 -15.31 -40.31
CA GLY A 14 0.37 -15.28 -41.70
C GLY A 14 1.52 -14.29 -41.99
N GLY A 15 2.12 -13.68 -40.94
CA GLY A 15 3.12 -12.63 -41.06
C GLY A 15 2.57 -11.23 -40.78
N ASP A 16 1.25 -11.05 -40.86
CA ASP A 16 0.58 -9.78 -40.56
C ASP A 16 0.13 -9.69 -39.11
N PRO A 17 0.29 -8.53 -38.43
CA PRO A 17 -0.20 -8.34 -37.08
C PRO A 17 -1.73 -8.36 -37.03
N ILE A 18 -2.30 -9.04 -36.03
CA ILE A 18 -3.75 -9.08 -35.84
C ILE A 18 -4.28 -7.71 -35.36
N PRO A 19 -5.58 -7.41 -35.55
CA PRO A 19 -6.20 -6.25 -34.94
C PRO A 19 -6.01 -6.27 -33.42
N LYS A 20 -5.65 -5.12 -32.83
CA LYS A 20 -5.26 -4.91 -31.41
C LYS A 20 -3.84 -5.36 -31.04
N SER A 21 -3.07 -5.91 -31.97
CA SER A 21 -1.63 -6.09 -31.83
C SER A 21 -0.89 -4.82 -32.25
N PRO A 22 0.14 -4.36 -31.51
CA PRO A 22 0.73 -5.02 -30.35
C PRO A 22 0.00 -4.72 -29.02
N PHE A 23 0.06 -5.68 -28.09
CA PHE A 23 -0.46 -5.54 -26.74
C PHE A 23 0.63 -5.03 -25.79
N SER A 24 0.44 -3.83 -25.25
CA SER A 24 1.32 -3.28 -24.22
C SER A 24 0.91 -3.77 -22.84
N ILE A 25 1.82 -4.45 -22.14
CA ILE A 25 1.66 -4.93 -20.78
C ILE A 25 2.72 -4.28 -19.91
N SER A 26 2.32 -3.61 -18.83
CA SER A 26 3.27 -3.14 -17.81
C SER A 26 3.40 -4.19 -16.71
N VAL A 27 4.59 -4.78 -16.58
CA VAL A 27 4.90 -5.71 -15.50
C VAL A 27 5.37 -4.89 -14.30
N ALA A 28 4.55 -4.90 -13.24
CA ALA A 28 4.91 -4.26 -12.00
C ALA A 28 6.14 -4.93 -11.36
N PRO A 29 7.01 -4.16 -10.67
CA PRO A 29 8.08 -4.72 -9.86
C PRO A 29 7.51 -5.71 -8.82
N PRO A 30 8.28 -6.74 -8.43
CA PRO A 30 7.90 -7.67 -7.38
C PRO A 30 7.65 -6.91 -6.07
N LEU A 31 6.65 -7.36 -5.31
CA LEU A 31 6.32 -6.77 -4.02
C LEU A 31 7.38 -7.16 -2.98
N ASP A 32 8.11 -6.17 -2.47
CA ASP A 32 9.07 -6.30 -1.38
C ASP A 32 8.56 -5.61 -0.12
N LEU A 33 8.01 -6.41 0.79
CA LEU A 33 7.47 -5.93 2.07
C LEU A 33 8.55 -5.35 3.00
N ASN A 34 9.82 -5.70 2.81
CA ASN A 34 10.92 -5.14 3.63
C ASN A 34 11.19 -3.66 3.33
N LYS A 35 10.71 -3.16 2.20
CA LYS A 35 10.81 -1.75 1.83
C LYS A 35 9.73 -0.90 2.49
N VAL A 36 8.66 -1.52 3.01
CA VAL A 36 7.60 -0.82 3.73
C VAL A 36 8.14 -0.35 5.09
N LYS A 37 8.08 0.97 5.33
CA LYS A 37 8.54 1.58 6.59
C LYS A 37 7.42 2.31 7.27
N VAL A 38 7.19 2.00 8.54
CA VAL A 38 6.25 2.74 9.39
C VAL A 38 7.04 3.76 10.21
N GLN A 39 6.60 5.02 10.19
CA GLN A 39 7.21 6.15 10.90
C GLN A 39 6.16 6.86 11.75
N GLY A 40 6.56 7.31 12.94
CA GLY A 40 5.66 8.03 13.84
C GLY A 40 4.62 7.14 14.55
N LEU A 41 4.77 5.81 14.49
CA LEU A 41 3.97 4.91 15.32
C LEU A 41 4.41 5.06 16.77
N ASN A 42 3.57 5.71 17.57
CA ASN A 42 3.84 5.98 18.97
C ASN A 42 3.49 4.75 19.81
N ASN A 43 4.42 4.31 20.67
CA ASN A 43 4.19 3.18 21.58
C ASN A 43 3.29 3.56 22.78
N LYS A 44 3.10 4.86 23.02
CA LYS A 44 2.20 5.40 24.04
C LYS A 44 1.38 6.51 23.40
N VAL A 45 0.07 6.42 23.57
CA VAL A 45 -0.89 7.36 23.00
C VAL A 45 -1.94 7.70 24.05
N ASP A 46 -2.47 8.92 23.98
CA ASP A 46 -3.53 9.37 24.87
C ASP A 46 -4.90 8.96 24.32
N VAL A 47 -5.75 8.41 25.19
CA VAL A 47 -7.14 8.09 24.85
C VAL A 47 -7.89 9.36 24.46
N GLY A 48 -8.67 9.28 23.37
CA GLY A 48 -9.47 10.39 22.88
C GLY A 48 -8.68 11.50 22.18
N LYS A 49 -7.35 11.36 21.99
CA LYS A 49 -6.56 12.28 21.17
C LYS A 49 -6.31 11.72 19.77
N ASP A 50 -6.29 12.61 18.77
CA ASP A 50 -5.94 12.25 17.41
C ASP A 50 -4.47 11.78 17.32
N GLN A 51 -4.29 10.52 16.94
CA GLN A 51 -2.99 9.96 16.66
C GLN A 51 -2.78 9.75 15.17
N GLU A 52 -1.54 9.96 14.75
CA GLU A 52 -1.14 9.75 13.37
C GLU A 52 0.20 9.02 13.27
N PHE A 53 0.31 8.17 12.25
CA PHE A 53 1.57 7.61 11.80
C PHE A 53 1.60 7.55 10.28
N SER A 54 2.78 7.42 9.70
CA SER A 54 2.99 7.40 8.25
C SER A 54 3.57 6.06 7.82
N VAL A 55 2.98 5.48 6.79
CA VAL A 55 3.45 4.25 6.14
C VAL A 55 4.05 4.63 4.80
N ASN A 56 5.35 4.41 4.65
CA ASN A 56 6.08 4.61 3.42
C ASN A 56 6.19 3.26 2.69
N THR A 57 5.59 3.18 1.50
CA THR A 57 5.61 2.04 0.57
C THR A 57 6.50 2.30 -0.65
N GLN A 58 7.27 3.40 -0.65
CA GLN A 58 8.21 3.76 -1.72
C GLN A 58 9.20 2.63 -1.98
N GLY A 59 9.22 2.16 -3.23
CA GLY A 59 10.10 1.07 -3.66
C GLY A 59 9.69 -0.33 -3.17
N ALA A 60 8.57 -0.48 -2.47
CA ALA A 60 8.00 -1.79 -2.17
C ALA A 60 7.46 -2.49 -3.42
N GLY A 61 7.16 -1.76 -4.49
CA GLY A 61 6.67 -2.35 -5.73
C GLY A 61 5.29 -3.00 -5.59
N GLY A 62 4.79 -3.57 -6.69
CA GLY A 62 3.43 -4.10 -6.78
C GLY A 62 2.33 -3.04 -7.00
N GLN A 63 1.21 -3.46 -7.59
CA GLN A 63 -0.02 -2.65 -7.73
C GLN A 63 -0.96 -2.86 -6.54
N GLY A 64 -0.40 -2.92 -5.32
CA GLY A 64 -1.16 -3.18 -4.10
C GLY A 64 -1.78 -1.91 -3.51
N LYS A 65 -2.98 -2.03 -2.94
CA LYS A 65 -3.54 -1.00 -2.04
C LYS A 65 -3.06 -1.29 -0.62
N LEU A 66 -2.61 -0.27 0.10
CA LEU A 66 -2.35 -0.41 1.54
C LEU A 66 -3.67 -0.52 2.30
N ASP A 67 -3.76 -1.51 3.17
CA ASP A 67 -4.84 -1.69 4.13
C ASP A 67 -4.24 -1.59 5.54
N VAL A 68 -4.88 -0.82 6.42
CA VAL A 68 -4.41 -0.62 7.80
C VAL A 68 -5.58 -0.93 8.73
N LYS A 69 -5.32 -1.79 9.72
CA LYS A 69 -6.32 -2.24 10.70
C LYS A 69 -5.78 -2.02 12.08
N ILE A 70 -6.54 -1.27 12.88
CA ILE A 70 -6.18 -1.00 14.26
C ILE A 70 -7.19 -1.72 15.14
N THR A 71 -6.71 -2.60 16.00
CA THR A 71 -7.52 -3.39 16.92
C THR A 71 -7.34 -2.86 18.33
N SER A 72 -8.46 -2.58 19.00
CA SER A 72 -8.50 -2.12 20.38
C SER A 72 -8.19 -3.25 21.37
N PRO A 73 -7.90 -2.93 22.64
CA PRO A 73 -7.66 -3.92 23.69
C PRO A 73 -8.87 -4.86 23.88
N SER A 74 -10.06 -4.36 23.58
CA SER A 74 -11.35 -5.07 23.60
C SER A 74 -11.60 -5.89 22.32
N HIS A 75 -10.59 -6.08 21.46
CA HIS A 75 -10.67 -6.77 20.17
C HIS A 75 -11.60 -6.11 19.14
N HIS A 76 -11.91 -4.83 19.29
CA HIS A 76 -12.74 -4.09 18.33
C HIS A 76 -11.90 -3.36 17.30
N LEU A 77 -12.35 -3.35 16.05
CA LEU A 77 -11.69 -2.57 15.00
C LEU A 77 -12.00 -1.08 15.18
N ILE A 78 -10.95 -0.28 15.23
CA ILE A 78 -11.06 1.17 15.35
C ILE A 78 -11.09 1.77 13.95
N PRO A 79 -12.01 2.72 13.68
CA PRO A 79 -11.98 3.46 12.43
C PRO A 79 -10.68 4.25 12.30
N CYS A 80 -9.93 3.99 11.25
CA CYS A 80 -8.77 4.78 10.86
C CYS A 80 -9.02 5.45 9.51
N LYS A 81 -8.43 6.62 9.30
CA LYS A 81 -8.47 7.37 8.06
C LYS A 81 -7.12 7.28 7.38
N LEU A 82 -7.11 6.80 6.14
CA LEU A 82 -5.94 6.77 5.28
C LEU A 82 -5.93 8.03 4.41
N GLU A 83 -4.87 8.81 4.51
CA GLU A 83 -4.67 10.04 3.77
C GLU A 83 -3.36 9.92 2.97
N SER A 84 -3.45 9.94 1.64
CA SER A 84 -2.27 9.86 0.77
C SER A 84 -1.58 11.23 0.71
N VAL A 85 -0.36 11.33 1.24
CA VAL A 85 0.38 12.61 1.32
C VAL A 85 1.18 12.87 0.05
N THR A 86 1.75 11.82 -0.56
CA THR A 86 2.60 11.95 -1.75
C THR A 86 2.39 10.77 -2.68
N ALA A 87 1.84 11.03 -3.87
CA ALA A 87 1.78 10.11 -5.03
C ALA A 87 1.52 8.61 -4.75
N GLY A 88 0.75 8.27 -3.71
CA GLY A 88 0.48 6.89 -3.30
C GLY A 88 1.65 6.14 -2.63
N GLU A 89 2.82 6.75 -2.48
CA GLU A 89 4.01 6.13 -1.86
C GLU A 89 4.08 6.36 -0.34
N VAL A 90 3.53 7.48 0.14
CA VAL A 90 3.45 7.76 1.58
C VAL A 90 2.01 7.98 1.98
N GLN A 91 1.52 7.12 2.86
CA GLN A 91 0.15 7.15 3.37
C GLN A 91 0.17 7.44 4.86
N LYS A 92 -0.52 8.51 5.26
CA LYS A 92 -0.72 8.89 6.65
C LYS A 92 -1.99 8.23 7.17
N VAL A 93 -1.86 7.51 8.28
CA VAL A 93 -2.96 6.88 9.00
C VAL A 93 -3.29 7.77 10.19
N LYS A 94 -4.54 8.24 10.26
CA LYS A 94 -5.07 8.96 11.43
C LYS A 94 -6.09 8.09 12.15
N TYR A 95 -6.00 7.99 13.46
CA TYR A 95 -6.92 7.23 14.28
C TYR A 95 -7.09 7.88 15.65
N VAL A 96 -8.21 7.60 16.30
CA VAL A 96 -8.48 8.09 17.66
C VAL A 96 -8.66 6.85 18.55
N PRO A 97 -7.76 6.60 19.52
CA PRO A 97 -7.89 5.49 20.45
C PRO A 97 -9.09 5.75 21.39
N PRO A 98 -10.14 4.91 21.36
CA PRO A 98 -11.34 5.13 22.16
C PRO A 98 -11.20 4.69 23.62
N GLU A 99 -10.27 3.77 23.90
CA GLU A 99 -10.11 3.11 25.21
C GLU A 99 -8.65 3.13 25.67
N GLU A 100 -8.39 2.92 26.96
CA GLU A 100 -7.02 2.70 27.44
C GLU A 100 -6.62 1.23 27.28
N GLY A 101 -5.38 0.98 26.85
CA GLY A 101 -4.82 -0.38 26.81
C GLY A 101 -3.90 -0.64 25.62
N LEU A 102 -3.69 -1.92 25.35
CA LEU A 102 -2.83 -2.40 24.28
C LEU A 102 -3.56 -2.40 22.94
N TYR A 103 -3.00 -1.65 21.98
CA TYR A 103 -3.47 -1.60 20.61
C TYR A 103 -2.58 -2.42 19.69
N GLN A 104 -3.19 -3.09 18.72
CA GLN A 104 -2.48 -3.79 17.65
C GLN A 104 -2.76 -3.09 16.33
N VAL A 105 -1.69 -2.77 15.60
CA VAL A 105 -1.69 -2.13 14.27
C VAL A 105 -1.09 -3.09 13.26
#